data_AF-B5G9G8-F1
#
_entry.id   AF-B5G9G8-F1
#
_cell.length_a   1.000
_cell.length_b   1.000
_cell.length_c   1.000
_cell.angle_alpha   90.00
_cell.angle_beta   90.00
_cell.angle_gamma   90.00
#
_symmetry.space_group_name_H-M   'P 1'
#
loop_
_entity.id
_entity.type
_entity.pdbx_description
1 polymer ?
#
loop_
_entity_poly.entity_id
_entity_poly.type
_entity_poly.pdbx_seq_one_letter_code
_entity_poly.pdbx_strand_id
1 'polypeptide(L)'
;MHGRRLFAALLAAPLGALGLLSSPLGRRLGWSWLIHPGRRLYRRMTRTAAERRAARDAAIRKKREDAENALDAENEDDEVADRVERPEGPVASNEAPQEVPHMSGFRFEEYAAEMEQAAQNYEPEDAMEILSMIEGLPAALTSVANVMRILAERSDSEFPLEKAIAQSFDDMYGAMSAAVAVAEDLGPLFRQVHEADIARHEDPRNGTEAEKGWNV
;
A
#
# COMPACT_ATOMS: atom_id res chain seq x y z
N MET A 1 4.70 -13.48 5.80
CA MET A 1 5.80 -13.57 6.82
C MET A 1 5.36 -13.30 8.26
N HIS A 2 4.15 -12.77 8.52
CA HIS A 2 3.68 -12.42 9.87
C HIS A 2 3.36 -13.63 10.77
N GLY A 3 2.83 -14.73 10.23
CA GLY A 3 2.48 -15.93 11.00
C GLY A 3 3.63 -16.58 11.77
N ARG A 4 4.85 -16.63 11.19
CA ARG A 4 6.04 -17.19 11.87
C ARG A 4 6.53 -16.31 13.03
N ARG A 5 6.28 -14.99 12.98
CA ARG A 5 6.64 -14.06 14.05
C ARG A 5 5.63 -14.13 15.20
N LEU A 6 4.34 -14.22 14.87
CA LEU A 6 3.27 -14.42 15.85
C LEU A 6 3.44 -15.76 16.58
N PHE A 7 3.75 -16.84 15.87
CA PHE A 7 4.02 -18.14 16.48
C PHE A 7 5.28 -18.12 17.37
N ALA A 8 6.36 -17.47 16.93
CA ALA A 8 7.56 -17.30 17.75
C ALA A 8 7.31 -16.42 18.99
N ALA A 9 6.44 -15.41 18.89
CA ALA A 9 6.03 -14.59 20.02
C ALA A 9 5.17 -15.38 21.01
N LEU A 10 4.22 -16.19 20.53
CA LEU A 10 3.38 -17.06 21.36
C LEU A 10 4.19 -18.09 22.13
N LEU A 11 5.20 -18.71 21.50
CA LEU A 11 6.09 -19.66 22.19
C LEU A 11 7.09 -19.00 23.14
N ALA A 12 7.54 -17.78 22.83
CA ALA A 12 8.51 -17.06 23.65
C ALA A 12 7.87 -16.33 24.85
N ALA A 13 6.60 -15.94 24.76
CA ALA A 13 5.87 -15.24 25.83
C ALA A 13 5.83 -16.00 27.18
N PRO A 14 5.47 -17.30 27.26
CA PRO A 14 5.46 -18.02 28.53
C PRO A 14 6.88 -18.20 29.12
N LEU A 15 7.89 -18.39 28.27
CA LEU A 15 9.29 -18.45 28.69
C LEU A 15 9.85 -17.07 29.08
N GLY A 16 9.30 -15.99 28.54
CA GLY A 16 9.58 -14.61 28.93
C GLY A 16 9.01 -14.28 30.31
N ALA A 17 7.80 -14.74 30.60
CA ALA A 17 7.16 -14.62 31.91
C ALA A 17 7.92 -15.42 32.98
N LEU A 18 8.31 -16.67 32.69
CA LEU A 18 9.23 -17.45 33.55
C LEU A 18 10.58 -16.75 33.75
N GLY A 19 11.07 -16.09 32.70
CA GLY A 19 12.28 -15.27 32.75
C GLY A 19 12.23 -14.11 33.73
N LEU A 20 11.05 -13.55 34.04
CA LEU A 20 10.91 -12.46 35.02
C LEU A 20 11.16 -12.95 36.46
N LEU A 21 10.79 -14.20 36.78
CA LEU A 21 11.09 -14.82 38.08
C LEU A 21 12.50 -15.44 38.13
N SER A 22 12.97 -16.04 37.04
CA SER A 22 14.26 -16.75 37.02
C SER A 22 15.48 -15.85 36.83
N SER A 23 15.32 -14.67 36.20
CA SER A 23 16.43 -13.71 35.99
C SER A 23 17.03 -13.13 37.28
N PRO A 24 16.26 -12.72 38.32
CA PRO A 24 16.85 -12.27 39.58
C PRO A 24 17.57 -13.40 40.33
N LEU A 25 17.05 -14.63 40.26
CA LEU A 25 17.71 -15.83 40.80
C LEU A 25 19.01 -16.15 40.04
N GLY A 26 19.00 -16.08 38.70
CA GLY A 26 20.17 -16.29 37.86
C GLY A 26 21.28 -15.25 38.08
N ARG A 27 20.92 -13.99 38.35
CA ARG A 27 21.89 -12.95 38.75
C ARG A 27 22.50 -13.20 40.12
N ARG A 28 21.74 -13.80 41.05
CA ARG A 28 22.20 -14.08 42.42
C ARG A 28 23.05 -15.34 42.52
N LEU A 29 22.82 -16.34 41.66
CA LEU A 29 23.61 -17.59 41.57
C LEU A 29 24.72 -17.56 40.50
N GLY A 30 24.87 -16.47 39.74
CA GLY A 30 25.90 -16.35 38.69
C GLY A 30 25.65 -17.21 37.45
N TRP A 31 24.44 -17.75 37.28
CA TRP A 31 24.08 -18.63 36.18
C TRP A 31 23.51 -17.86 35.00
N SER A 32 24.38 -17.52 34.05
CA SER A 32 24.06 -16.70 32.86
C SER A 32 23.03 -17.31 31.92
N TRP A 33 22.78 -18.62 31.99
CA TRP A 33 21.80 -19.33 31.16
C TRP A 33 20.34 -19.16 31.63
N LEU A 34 20.13 -18.79 32.90
CA LEU A 34 18.81 -18.48 33.48
C LEU A 34 18.38 -17.04 33.25
N ILE A 35 19.28 -16.19 32.75
CA ILE A 35 19.01 -14.77 32.53
C ILE A 35 18.34 -14.60 31.14
N HIS A 36 17.07 -14.20 31.15
CA HIS A 36 16.23 -13.94 29.97
C HIS A 36 16.14 -15.09 28.92
N PRO A 37 15.71 -16.30 29.32
CA PRO A 37 15.64 -17.45 28.42
C PRO A 37 14.70 -17.23 27.23
N GLY A 38 13.52 -16.62 27.45
CA GLY A 38 12.56 -16.31 26.38
C GLY A 38 13.12 -15.35 25.32
N ARG A 39 13.91 -14.34 25.71
CA ARG A 39 14.50 -13.37 24.78
C ARG A 39 15.59 -14.00 23.91
N ARG A 40 16.36 -14.96 24.45
CA ARG A 40 17.35 -15.73 23.70
C ARG A 40 16.69 -16.65 22.66
N LEU A 41 15.62 -17.34 23.05
CA LEU A 41 14.87 -18.20 22.13
C LEU A 41 14.21 -17.40 21.00
N TYR A 42 13.56 -16.28 21.33
CA TYR A 42 12.95 -15.40 20.33
C TYR A 42 13.98 -14.86 19.32
N ARG A 43 15.16 -14.42 19.79
CA ARG A 43 16.26 -14.00 18.91
C ARG A 43 16.73 -15.13 18.00
N ARG A 44 16.85 -16.35 18.52
CA ARG A 44 17.25 -17.52 17.72
C ARG A 44 16.22 -17.84 16.64
N MET A 45 14.92 -17.77 16.96
CA MET A 45 13.85 -18.05 15.99
C MET A 45 13.66 -16.95 14.94
N THR A 46 13.95 -15.69 15.29
CA THR A 46 13.78 -14.55 14.37
C THR A 46 15.04 -14.19 13.58
N ARG A 47 16.20 -14.77 13.92
CA ARG A 47 17.49 -14.52 13.25
C ARG A 47 17.42 -14.71 11.73
N THR A 48 16.84 -15.81 11.26
CA THR A 48 16.69 -16.10 9.82
C THR A 48 15.78 -15.09 9.10
N ALA A 49 14.77 -14.55 9.78
CA ALA A 49 13.90 -13.53 9.23
C ALA A 49 14.57 -12.15 9.19
N ALA A 50 15.45 -11.85 10.16
CA ALA A 50 16.26 -10.63 10.16
C ALA A 50 17.32 -10.67 9.06
N GLU A 51 18.00 -11.81 8.89
CA GLU A 51 18.99 -12.04 7.83
C GLU A 51 18.36 -11.89 6.44
N ARG A 52 17.16 -12.43 6.20
CA ARG A 52 16.44 -12.26 4.93
C ARG A 52 16.06 -10.81 4.63
N ARG A 53 15.65 -10.03 5.63
CA ARG A 53 15.36 -8.60 5.46
C ARG A 53 16.64 -7.83 5.14
N ALA A 54 17.71 -8.06 5.89
CA ALA A 54 19.01 -7.43 5.64
C ALA A 54 19.54 -7.74 4.23
N ALA A 55 19.39 -8.99 3.77
CA ALA A 55 19.78 -9.39 2.41
C ALA A 55 18.95 -8.68 1.33
N ARG A 56 17.62 -8.58 1.50
CA ARG A 56 16.74 -7.86 0.58
C ARG A 56 17.07 -6.36 0.55
N ASP A 57 17.24 -5.75 1.71
CA ASP A 57 17.51 -4.32 1.80
C ASP A 57 18.93 -3.97 1.28
N ALA A 58 19.88 -4.92 1.35
CA ALA A 58 21.17 -4.81 0.68
C ALA A 58 21.04 -4.94 -0.85
N ALA A 59 20.19 -5.85 -1.35
CA ALA A 59 19.95 -6.00 -2.78
C ALA A 59 19.26 -4.76 -3.40
N ILE A 60 18.33 -4.13 -2.66
CA ILE A 60 17.68 -2.88 -3.09
C ILE A 60 18.71 -1.75 -3.18
N ARG A 61 19.57 -1.60 -2.16
CA ARG A 61 20.64 -0.58 -2.17
C ARG A 61 21.60 -0.79 -3.33
N LYS A 62 22.05 -2.03 -3.55
CA LYS A 62 22.91 -2.34 -4.69
C LYS A 62 22.25 -2.02 -6.03
N LYS A 63 20.98 -2.40 -6.22
CA LYS A 63 20.24 -2.09 -7.45
C LYS A 63 20.13 -0.58 -7.70
N ARG A 64 19.96 0.20 -6.63
CA ARG A 64 19.93 1.66 -6.70
C ARG A 64 21.29 2.23 -7.10
N GLU A 65 22.37 1.79 -6.45
CA GLU A 65 23.74 2.18 -6.79
C GLU A 65 24.10 1.82 -8.24
N ASP A 66 23.74 0.61 -8.69
CA ASP A 66 23.97 0.18 -10.07
C ASP A 66 23.20 1.06 -11.08
N ALA A 67 21.97 1.48 -10.74
CA ALA A 67 21.17 2.38 -11.58
C ALA A 67 21.73 3.81 -11.59
N GLU A 68 22.17 4.34 -10.44
CA GLU A 68 22.82 5.65 -10.35
C GLU A 68 24.13 5.66 -11.16
N ASN A 69 24.96 4.63 -11.02
CA ASN A 69 26.20 4.50 -11.80
C ASN A 69 25.93 4.36 -13.31
N ALA A 70 24.85 3.68 -13.72
CA ALA A 70 24.48 3.56 -15.12
C ALA A 70 24.04 4.92 -15.70
N LEU A 71 23.29 5.71 -14.93
CA LEU A 71 22.92 7.07 -15.32
C LEU A 71 24.15 7.99 -15.38
N ASP A 72 25.07 7.88 -14.41
CA ASP A 72 26.30 8.68 -14.42
C ASP A 72 27.19 8.31 -15.62
N ALA A 73 27.26 7.04 -16.00
CA ALA A 73 27.99 6.58 -17.19
C ALA A 73 27.30 6.98 -18.51
N GLU A 74 25.97 7.03 -18.56
CA GLU A 74 25.22 7.55 -19.73
C GLU A 74 25.41 9.07 -19.88
N ASN A 75 25.57 9.80 -18.79
CA ASN A 75 25.76 11.26 -18.78
C ASN A 75 27.24 11.69 -18.74
N GLU A 76 28.20 10.77 -18.84
CA GLU A 76 29.65 11.09 -18.81
C GLU A 76 30.08 12.01 -19.98
N ASP A 77 29.34 12.00 -21.09
CA ASP A 77 29.57 12.86 -22.26
C ASP A 77 28.77 14.20 -22.21
N ASP A 78 27.83 14.36 -21.27
CA ASP A 78 27.03 15.57 -21.12
C ASP A 78 27.74 16.56 -20.17
N GLU A 79 28.64 17.37 -20.73
CA GLU A 79 29.28 18.47 -19.98
C GLU A 79 28.22 19.46 -19.47
N VAL A 80 27.99 19.48 -18.16
CA VAL A 80 27.17 20.51 -17.51
C VAL A 80 27.87 21.85 -17.69
N ALA A 81 27.33 22.70 -18.57
CA ALA A 81 27.91 24.00 -18.85
C ALA A 81 28.07 24.84 -17.57
N ASP A 82 29.24 25.44 -17.37
CA ASP A 82 29.60 26.31 -16.23
C ASP A 82 28.66 27.53 -16.10
N ARG A 83 27.98 27.89 -17.18
CA ARG A 83 26.98 28.96 -17.20
C ARG A 83 25.79 28.60 -18.09
N VAL A 84 24.62 28.54 -17.47
CA VAL A 84 23.34 28.48 -18.18
C VAL A 84 22.98 29.89 -18.64
N GLU A 85 22.81 30.08 -19.95
CA GLU A 85 22.41 31.35 -20.52
C GLU A 85 20.95 31.66 -20.11
N ARG A 86 20.72 32.83 -19.50
CA ARG A 86 19.37 33.24 -19.11
C ARG A 86 18.60 33.57 -20.39
N PRO A 87 17.44 32.93 -20.66
CA PRO A 87 16.66 33.26 -21.85
C PRO A 87 16.30 34.75 -21.87
N GLU A 88 16.49 35.40 -23.02
CA GLU A 88 16.35 36.87 -23.17
C GLU A 88 14.88 37.37 -23.15
N GLY A 89 13.94 36.49 -22.83
CA GLY A 89 12.54 36.84 -22.71
C GLY A 89 11.76 35.78 -21.92
N PRO A 90 10.50 36.07 -21.56
CA PRO A 90 9.61 35.06 -20.99
C PRO A 90 9.52 33.90 -21.99
N VAL A 91 10.03 32.73 -21.59
CA VAL A 91 9.80 31.48 -22.32
C VAL A 91 8.29 31.26 -22.34
N ALA A 92 7.71 31.26 -23.54
CA ALA A 92 6.31 30.93 -23.70
C ALA A 92 6.11 29.46 -23.28
N SER A 93 5.42 29.25 -22.16
CA SER A 93 4.84 27.95 -21.86
C SER A 93 3.85 27.64 -22.99
N ASN A 94 4.16 26.65 -23.83
CA ASN A 94 3.22 26.14 -24.84
C ASN A 94 2.04 25.38 -24.21
N GLU A 95 2.07 25.20 -22.90
CA GLU A 95 0.88 24.92 -22.11
C GLU A 95 0.19 26.27 -21.88
N ALA A 96 -0.74 26.61 -22.78
CA ALA A 96 -1.85 27.47 -22.39
C ALA A 96 -2.34 26.91 -21.04
N PRO A 97 -2.50 27.74 -19.99
CA PRO A 97 -3.19 27.29 -18.80
C PRO A 97 -4.50 26.69 -19.31
N GLN A 98 -4.65 25.37 -19.19
CA GLN A 98 -5.97 24.81 -19.33
C GLN A 98 -6.73 25.44 -18.18
N GLU A 99 -7.51 26.46 -18.52
CA GLU A 99 -8.47 27.08 -17.65
C GLU A 99 -9.45 25.96 -17.36
N VAL A 100 -9.12 25.16 -16.33
CA VAL A 100 -9.98 24.08 -15.86
C VAL A 100 -11.28 24.79 -15.54
N PRO A 101 -12.38 24.47 -16.23
CA PRO A 101 -13.62 25.21 -16.05
C PRO A 101 -13.90 25.27 -14.56
N HIS A 102 -13.98 26.48 -14.01
CA HIS A 102 -14.26 26.66 -12.60
C HIS A 102 -15.69 26.15 -12.37
N MET A 103 -15.83 24.87 -12.06
CA MET A 103 -17.11 24.23 -11.82
C MET A 103 -17.62 24.76 -10.47
N SER A 104 -18.33 25.88 -10.52
CA SER A 104 -19.14 26.33 -9.40
C SER A 104 -20.19 25.26 -9.13
N GLY A 105 -20.22 24.72 -7.91
CA GLY A 105 -21.25 23.78 -7.48
C GLY A 105 -20.83 22.33 -7.30
N PHE A 106 -19.55 22.02 -7.03
CA PHE A 106 -19.16 20.68 -6.58
C PHE A 106 -20.05 20.20 -5.41
N ARG A 107 -20.72 19.07 -5.60
CA ARG A 107 -21.66 18.45 -4.64
C ARG A 107 -21.31 17.00 -4.46
N PHE A 108 -20.87 16.63 -3.26
CA PHE A 108 -20.53 15.25 -2.94
C PHE A 108 -21.70 14.29 -3.18
N GLU A 109 -22.91 14.74 -2.85
CA GLU A 109 -24.12 13.94 -2.89
C GLU A 109 -24.50 13.53 -4.32
N GLU A 110 -24.15 14.34 -5.32
CA GLU A 110 -24.43 14.05 -6.73
C GLU A 110 -23.55 12.92 -7.23
N TYR A 111 -22.23 13.03 -7.05
CA TYR A 111 -21.29 11.96 -7.42
C TYR A 111 -21.50 10.68 -6.60
N ALA A 112 -21.85 10.82 -5.32
CA ALA A 112 -22.19 9.68 -4.47
C ALA A 112 -23.48 9.00 -4.93
N ALA A 113 -24.51 9.77 -5.32
CA ALA A 113 -25.75 9.23 -5.85
C ALA A 113 -25.56 8.52 -7.19
N GLU A 114 -24.69 9.04 -8.07
CA GLU A 114 -24.32 8.35 -9.31
C GLU A 114 -23.63 7.02 -9.03
N MET A 115 -22.68 7.00 -8.08
CA MET A 115 -22.01 5.76 -7.65
C MET A 115 -23.00 4.76 -7.03
N GLU A 116 -23.93 5.24 -6.19
CA GLU A 116 -24.97 4.42 -5.58
C GLU A 116 -25.92 3.84 -6.65
N GLN A 117 -26.37 4.66 -7.60
CA GLN A 117 -27.22 4.21 -8.69
C GLN A 117 -26.52 3.18 -9.57
N ALA A 118 -25.23 3.36 -9.87
CA ALA A 118 -24.45 2.38 -10.60
C ALA A 118 -24.39 1.04 -9.85
N ALA A 119 -24.18 1.08 -8.53
CA ALA A 119 -24.18 -0.13 -7.70
C ALA A 119 -25.55 -0.82 -7.61
N GLN A 120 -26.65 -0.06 -7.56
CA GLN A 120 -28.01 -0.62 -7.50
C GLN A 120 -28.40 -1.37 -8.78
N ASN A 121 -27.87 -0.94 -9.94
CA ASN A 121 -28.16 -1.54 -11.24
C ASN A 121 -27.04 -2.48 -11.71
N TYR A 122 -26.09 -2.80 -10.83
CA TYR A 122 -24.97 -3.66 -11.16
C TYR A 122 -25.40 -5.12 -11.24
N GLU A 123 -25.39 -5.67 -12.45
CA GLU A 123 -25.66 -7.08 -12.74
C GLU A 123 -24.42 -7.69 -13.41
N PRO A 124 -23.48 -8.29 -12.65
CA PRO A 124 -22.27 -8.85 -13.22
C PRO A 124 -22.57 -10.02 -14.16
N GLU A 125 -21.91 -10.07 -15.31
CA GLU A 125 -22.06 -11.16 -16.27
C GLU A 125 -21.35 -12.44 -15.80
N ASP A 126 -20.20 -12.29 -15.15
CA ASP A 126 -19.41 -13.40 -14.61
C ASP A 126 -18.63 -13.04 -13.33
N ALA A 127 -18.05 -14.07 -12.70
CA ALA A 127 -17.27 -13.91 -11.48
C ALA A 127 -15.93 -13.16 -11.69
N MET A 128 -15.42 -13.11 -12.92
CA MET A 128 -14.18 -12.41 -13.25
C MET A 128 -14.41 -10.90 -13.32
N GLU A 129 -15.60 -10.47 -13.74
CA GLU A 129 -16.04 -9.09 -13.66
C GLU A 129 -16.05 -8.60 -12.21
N ILE A 130 -16.61 -9.39 -11.30
CA ILE A 130 -16.62 -9.09 -9.85
C ILE A 130 -15.19 -9.02 -9.30
N LEU A 131 -14.31 -9.95 -9.69
CA LEU A 131 -12.90 -9.90 -9.31
C LEU A 131 -12.26 -8.59 -9.78
N SER A 132 -12.47 -8.19 -11.03
CA SER A 132 -11.92 -6.94 -11.57
C SER A 132 -12.41 -5.70 -10.82
N MET A 133 -13.69 -5.68 -10.45
CA MET A 133 -14.27 -4.61 -9.64
C MET A 133 -13.60 -4.56 -8.26
N ILE A 134 -13.45 -5.70 -7.59
CA ILE A 134 -12.81 -5.79 -6.26
C ILE A 134 -11.35 -5.35 -6.31
N GLU A 135 -10.61 -5.74 -7.36
CA GLU A 135 -9.22 -5.32 -7.55
C GLU A 135 -9.09 -3.82 -7.87
N GLY A 136 -10.13 -3.21 -8.43
CA GLY A 136 -10.22 -1.76 -8.66
C GLY A 136 -10.60 -0.94 -7.44
N LEU A 137 -11.22 -1.53 -6.40
CA LEU A 137 -11.70 -0.82 -5.21
C LEU A 137 -10.62 0.03 -4.50
N PRO A 138 -9.38 -0.44 -4.28
CA PRO A 138 -8.35 0.38 -3.64
C PRO A 138 -8.06 1.67 -4.40
N ALA A 139 -8.01 1.61 -5.73
CA ALA A 139 -7.80 2.77 -6.58
C ALA A 139 -8.99 3.74 -6.51
N ALA A 140 -10.23 3.22 -6.57
CA ALA A 140 -11.44 4.02 -6.46
C ALA A 140 -11.51 4.76 -5.11
N LEU A 141 -11.30 4.04 -4.00
CA LEU A 141 -11.30 4.64 -2.66
C LEU A 141 -10.15 5.63 -2.45
N THR A 142 -8.99 5.39 -3.06
CA THR A 142 -7.86 6.34 -3.04
C THR A 142 -8.24 7.64 -3.74
N SER A 143 -8.96 7.59 -4.86
CA SER A 143 -9.45 8.79 -5.53
C SER A 143 -10.38 9.60 -4.64
N VAL A 144 -11.31 8.96 -3.94
CA VAL A 144 -12.21 9.66 -3.00
C VAL A 144 -11.44 10.22 -1.80
N ALA A 145 -10.45 9.49 -1.28
CA ALA A 145 -9.57 10.02 -0.22
C ALA A 145 -8.84 11.28 -0.70
N ASN A 146 -8.29 11.27 -1.91
CA ASN A 146 -7.60 12.41 -2.48
C ASN A 146 -8.50 13.65 -2.62
N VAL A 147 -9.82 13.50 -2.80
CA VAL A 147 -10.76 14.63 -2.78
C VAL A 147 -10.70 15.35 -1.43
N MET A 148 -10.69 14.62 -0.31
CA MET A 148 -10.61 15.21 1.03
C MET A 148 -9.28 15.95 1.23
N ARG A 149 -8.17 15.37 0.77
CA ARG A 149 -6.85 16.02 0.81
C ARG A 149 -6.84 17.33 0.02
N ILE A 150 -7.36 17.32 -1.21
CA ILE A 150 -7.43 18.52 -2.07
C ILE A 150 -8.26 19.61 -1.38
N LEU A 151 -9.39 19.24 -0.75
CA LEU A 151 -10.22 20.21 -0.03
C LEU A 151 -9.54 20.74 1.23
N ALA A 152 -8.78 19.93 1.96
CA ALA A 152 -7.96 20.39 3.07
C ALA A 152 -6.92 21.44 2.60
N GLU A 153 -6.14 21.11 1.57
CA GLU A 153 -5.11 21.99 1.00
C GLU A 153 -5.69 23.32 0.49
N ARG A 154 -6.84 23.27 -0.19
CA ARG A 154 -7.53 24.47 -0.69
C ARG A 154 -8.23 25.25 0.42
N SER A 155 -8.65 24.58 1.49
CA SER A 155 -9.28 25.26 2.64
C SER A 155 -8.31 26.11 3.45
N ASP A 156 -7.03 25.76 3.49
CA ASP A 156 -6.00 26.53 4.21
C ASP A 156 -5.56 27.80 3.43
N SER A 157 -5.78 27.83 2.11
CA SER A 157 -5.24 28.87 1.21
C SER A 157 -6.29 29.66 0.42
N GLU A 158 -7.36 29.03 -0.05
CA GLU A 158 -8.32 29.61 -1.00
C GLU A 158 -9.72 29.84 -0.42
N PHE A 159 -10.13 29.08 0.61
CA PHE A 159 -11.47 29.22 1.19
C PHE A 159 -11.46 29.98 2.51
N PRO A 160 -12.48 30.84 2.79
CA PRO A 160 -12.62 31.54 4.06
C PRO A 160 -13.18 30.60 5.13
N LEU A 161 -12.47 29.53 5.46
CA LEU A 161 -12.87 28.51 6.42
C LEU A 161 -12.09 28.64 7.74
N GLU A 162 -12.74 28.28 8.84
CA GLU A 162 -12.06 28.13 10.13
C GLU A 162 -11.12 26.92 10.09
N LYS A 163 -9.94 27.05 10.70
CA LYS A 163 -8.89 26.00 10.70
C LYS A 163 -9.38 24.64 11.20
N ALA A 164 -10.37 24.62 12.08
CA ALA A 164 -10.97 23.39 12.60
C ALA A 164 -11.67 22.57 11.49
N ILE A 165 -12.27 23.23 10.48
CA ILE A 165 -12.91 22.58 9.34
C ILE A 165 -11.85 21.98 8.41
N ALA A 166 -10.77 22.72 8.13
CA ALA A 166 -9.63 22.22 7.35
C ALA A 166 -9.03 20.94 7.97
N GLN A 167 -8.80 20.96 9.29
CA GLN A 167 -8.31 19.79 10.02
C GLN A 167 -9.27 18.59 9.91
N SER A 168 -10.58 18.84 9.86
CA SER A 168 -11.57 17.76 9.71
C SER A 168 -11.47 17.08 8.35
N PHE A 169 -11.08 17.79 7.28
CA PHE A 169 -10.81 17.19 5.98
C PHE A 169 -9.58 16.28 6.00
N ASP A 170 -8.51 16.66 6.70
CA ASP A 170 -7.33 15.80 6.90
C ASP A 170 -7.66 14.54 7.71
N ASP A 171 -8.49 14.69 8.75
CA ASP A 171 -8.94 13.56 9.56
C ASP A 171 -9.76 12.57 8.71
N MET A 172 -10.63 13.09 7.82
CA MET A 172 -11.37 12.27 6.86
C MET A 172 -10.44 11.59 5.85
N TYR A 173 -9.43 12.28 5.32
CA TYR A 173 -8.43 11.67 4.44
C TYR A 173 -7.73 10.49 5.13
N GLY A 174 -7.34 10.64 6.40
CA GLY A 174 -6.74 9.57 7.19
C GLY A 174 -7.68 8.36 7.37
N ALA A 175 -8.95 8.61 7.68
CA ALA A 175 -9.96 7.56 7.82
C ALA A 175 -10.20 6.81 6.50
N MET A 176 -10.27 7.53 5.38
CA MET A 176 -10.44 6.93 4.05
C MET A 176 -9.20 6.15 3.62
N SER A 177 -8.00 6.65 3.91
CA SER A 177 -6.75 5.91 3.66
C SER A 177 -6.68 4.61 4.47
N ALA A 178 -7.22 4.59 5.69
CA ALA A 178 -7.34 3.35 6.45
C ALA A 178 -8.34 2.36 5.79
N ALA A 179 -9.44 2.85 5.21
CA ALA A 179 -10.36 2.02 4.44
C ALA A 179 -9.71 1.47 3.16
N VAL A 180 -8.88 2.26 2.47
CA VAL A 180 -8.08 1.78 1.32
C VAL A 180 -7.21 0.59 1.71
N ALA A 181 -6.52 0.67 2.85
CA ALA A 181 -5.69 -0.44 3.33
C ALA A 181 -6.48 -1.74 3.58
N VAL A 182 -7.75 -1.63 4.00
CA VAL A 182 -8.64 -2.80 4.13
C VAL A 182 -9.05 -3.32 2.75
N ALA A 183 -9.31 -2.43 1.79
CA ALA A 183 -9.67 -2.82 0.42
C ALA A 183 -8.52 -3.52 -0.31
N GLU A 184 -7.26 -3.17 -0.04
CA GLU A 184 -6.07 -3.83 -0.63
C GLU A 184 -6.02 -5.34 -0.34
N ASP A 185 -6.58 -5.77 0.79
CA ASP A 185 -6.62 -7.19 1.18
C ASP A 185 -7.76 -7.96 0.48
N LEU A 186 -8.76 -7.29 -0.09
CA LEU A 186 -9.94 -7.95 -0.67
C LEU A 186 -9.63 -8.71 -1.97
N GLY A 187 -8.84 -8.14 -2.88
CA GLY A 187 -8.45 -8.81 -4.13
C GLY A 187 -7.68 -10.12 -3.88
N PRO A 188 -6.60 -10.11 -3.08
CA PRO A 188 -5.90 -11.34 -2.69
C PRO A 188 -6.80 -12.35 -1.97
N LEU A 189 -7.69 -11.90 -1.10
CA LEU A 189 -8.65 -12.77 -0.41
C LEU A 189 -9.62 -13.44 -1.40
N PHE A 190 -10.16 -12.67 -2.36
CA PHE A 190 -11.05 -13.19 -3.38
C PHE A 190 -10.34 -14.26 -4.23
N ARG A 191 -9.14 -13.97 -4.72
CA ARG A 191 -8.33 -14.96 -5.45
C ARG A 191 -8.05 -16.23 -4.64
N GLN A 192 -7.79 -16.08 -3.34
CA GLN A 192 -7.55 -17.24 -2.47
C GLN A 192 -8.79 -18.10 -2.28
N VAL A 193 -9.96 -17.49 -2.06
CA VAL A 193 -11.20 -18.22 -1.79
C VAL A 193 -11.78 -18.84 -3.07
N HIS A 194 -11.58 -18.19 -4.22
CA HIS A 194 -12.11 -18.59 -5.52
C HIS A 194 -11.04 -19.20 -6.46
N GLU A 195 -9.91 -19.66 -5.92
CA GLU A 195 -8.77 -20.18 -6.70
C GLU A 195 -9.20 -21.25 -7.73
N ALA A 196 -10.09 -22.17 -7.33
CA ALA A 196 -10.55 -23.26 -8.18
C ALA A 196 -11.47 -22.80 -9.33
N ASP A 197 -12.24 -21.73 -9.13
CA ASP A 197 -13.15 -21.19 -10.13
C ASP A 197 -12.38 -20.28 -11.10
N ILE A 198 -11.53 -19.41 -10.55
CA ILE A 198 -10.64 -18.54 -11.32
C ILE A 198 -9.72 -19.36 -12.23
N ALA A 199 -9.13 -20.45 -11.72
CA ALA A 199 -8.26 -21.31 -12.52
C ALA A 199 -8.97 -21.92 -13.73
N ARG A 200 -10.29 -22.17 -13.67
CA ARG A 200 -11.06 -22.67 -14.82
C ARG A 200 -11.30 -21.57 -15.87
N HIS A 201 -11.47 -20.33 -15.43
CA HIS A 201 -11.64 -19.18 -16.32
C HIS A 201 -10.32 -18.71 -16.95
N GLU A 202 -9.21 -18.75 -16.20
CA GLU A 202 -7.89 -18.30 -16.66
C GLU A 202 -7.12 -19.39 -17.44
N ASP A 203 -7.30 -20.68 -17.11
CA ASP A 203 -6.66 -21.82 -17.79
C ASP A 203 -7.66 -22.97 -18.07
N PRO A 204 -8.57 -22.80 -19.05
CA PRO A 204 -9.59 -23.80 -19.36
C PRO A 204 -8.94 -25.08 -19.91
N ARG A 205 -9.25 -26.21 -19.29
CA ARG A 205 -8.49 -27.48 -19.45
C ARG A 205 -8.47 -28.06 -20.87
N ASN A 206 -9.31 -27.57 -21.78
CA ASN A 206 -9.35 -27.92 -23.22
C ASN A 206 -10.06 -26.85 -24.08
N GLY A 207 -10.03 -25.58 -23.65
CA GLY A 207 -10.81 -24.49 -24.27
C GLY A 207 -12.27 -24.42 -23.81
N THR A 208 -12.92 -23.27 -24.05
CA THR A 208 -14.25 -22.92 -23.51
C THR A 208 -15.39 -23.84 -23.94
N GLU A 209 -15.28 -24.47 -25.12
CA GLU A 209 -16.24 -25.44 -25.64
C GLU A 209 -16.24 -26.76 -24.86
N ALA A 210 -15.10 -27.16 -24.28
CA ALA A 210 -14.96 -28.44 -23.58
C ALA A 210 -15.51 -28.42 -22.14
N GLU A 211 -15.57 -27.25 -21.51
CA GLU A 211 -16.11 -27.05 -20.15
C GLU A 211 -17.65 -27.12 -20.14
N LYS A 212 -18.35 -26.71 -21.23
CA LYS A 212 -19.82 -26.83 -21.37
C LYS A 212 -20.35 -28.27 -21.27
N GLY A 213 -19.50 -29.27 -21.52
CA GLY A 213 -19.84 -30.70 -21.38
C GLY A 213 -19.89 -31.19 -19.92
N TRP A 214 -19.38 -30.40 -18.98
CA TRP A 214 -19.40 -30.68 -17.55
C TRP A 214 -20.25 -29.61 -16.85
N ASN A 215 -21.57 -29.68 -17.03
CA ASN A 215 -22.62 -28.84 -16.43
C ASN A 215 -22.14 -27.50 -15.83
N VAL A 216 -22.33 -26.45 -16.65
CA VAL A 216 -22.62 -25.10 -16.16
C VAL A 216 -23.92 -25.11 -15.36
#